data_AF-A0A5J5X030-F1
#
_entry.id   AF-A0A5J5X030-F1
#
_cell.length_a   1.000
_cell.length_b   1.000
_cell.length_c   1.000
_cell.angle_alpha   90.00
_cell.angle_beta   90.00
_cell.angle_gamma   90.00
#
_symmetry.space_group_name_H-M   'P 1'
#
loop_
_entity.id
_entity.type
_entity.pdbx_description
1 polymer ?
#
loop_
_entity_poly.entity_id
_entity_poly.type
_entity_poly.pdbx_seq_one_letter_code
_entity_poly.pdbx_strand_id
1 'polypeptide(L)'
;MGLQDEIKLVPLNLQNRPAWYKEKVYPVNKVPSLEHNGKITGESLDLIKYVDSNFEGPSLVPNDPDKKRTLEELFSYADKFMGMLYASFKGDPEKEAGAAFNYLEDALKKYDDGPFLPGRDFSLADIAYIPFVERFQIFLSEVFKYDIIAGRPKLAAWIEELNKIDAYKQTKTVDPKQLVEYYKERFMAL
;
A
#
# COMPACT_ATOMS: atom_id res chain seq x y z
N MET A 1 -11.70 10.54 5.86
CA MET A 1 -12.43 11.27 4.81
C MET A 1 -13.93 10.97 4.82
N GLY A 2 -14.40 9.76 5.16
CA GLY A 2 -15.85 9.53 5.34
C GLY A 2 -16.63 9.41 4.02
N LEU A 3 -15.94 9.14 2.91
CA LEU A 3 -16.49 9.18 1.56
C LEU A 3 -17.20 7.87 1.15
N GLN A 4 -17.53 6.98 2.08
CA GLN A 4 -18.14 5.68 1.75
C GLN A 4 -19.51 5.82 1.06
N ASP A 5 -20.24 6.90 1.37
CA ASP A 5 -21.51 7.18 0.71
C ASP A 5 -21.36 7.88 -0.65
N GLU A 6 -20.24 8.56 -0.88
CA GLU A 6 -19.96 9.28 -2.14
C GLU A 6 -19.27 8.37 -3.17
N ILE A 7 -18.29 7.57 -2.72
CA ILE A 7 -17.50 6.69 -3.57
C ILE A 7 -18.04 5.27 -3.45
N LYS A 8 -18.92 4.90 -4.39
CA LYS A 8 -19.50 3.56 -4.43
C LYS A 8 -18.48 2.53 -4.94
N LEU A 9 -18.33 1.43 -4.19
CA LEU A 9 -17.44 0.33 -4.58
C LEU A 9 -18.10 -0.58 -5.61
N VAL A 10 -17.40 -0.87 -6.70
CA VAL A 10 -17.76 -1.88 -7.70
C VAL A 10 -16.69 -2.96 -7.70
N PRO A 11 -16.77 -3.98 -6.83
CA PRO A 11 -15.76 -5.02 -6.73
C PRO A 11 -15.76 -5.92 -7.97
N LEU A 12 -14.57 -6.25 -8.49
CA LEU A 12 -14.40 -7.12 -9.65
C LEU A 12 -13.61 -8.37 -9.24
N ASN A 13 -14.08 -9.55 -9.66
CA ASN A 13 -13.24 -10.75 -9.64
C ASN A 13 -12.18 -10.61 -10.75
N LEU A 14 -10.89 -10.54 -10.39
CA LEU A 14 -9.83 -10.33 -11.37
C LEU A 14 -9.49 -11.59 -12.19
N GLN A 15 -9.77 -12.79 -11.66
CA GLN A 15 -9.58 -14.06 -12.37
C GLN A 15 -10.69 -14.33 -13.40
N ASN A 16 -11.87 -13.74 -13.17
CA ASN A 16 -13.00 -13.78 -14.08
C ASN A 16 -13.54 -12.37 -14.29
N ARG A 17 -12.69 -11.49 -14.81
CA ARG A 17 -13.04 -10.08 -14.96
C ARG A 17 -14.05 -9.89 -16.08
N PRO A 18 -15.17 -9.16 -15.86
CA PRO A 18 -16.17 -8.98 -16.89
C PRO A 18 -15.63 -8.15 -18.06
N ALA A 19 -15.94 -8.57 -19.29
CA ALA A 19 -15.49 -7.91 -20.52
C ALA A 19 -15.90 -6.43 -20.60
N TRP A 20 -17.08 -6.09 -20.07
CA TRP A 20 -17.59 -4.72 -20.08
C TRP A 20 -16.65 -3.73 -19.37
N TYR A 21 -15.85 -4.16 -18.40
CA TYR A 21 -14.96 -3.25 -17.69
C TYR A 21 -13.90 -2.69 -18.64
N LYS A 22 -13.26 -3.57 -19.41
CA LYS A 22 -12.28 -3.15 -20.43
C LYS A 22 -12.94 -2.36 -21.56
N GLU A 23 -14.09 -2.82 -22.03
CA GLU A 23 -14.73 -2.27 -23.23
C GLU A 23 -15.42 -0.94 -23.00
N LYS A 24 -15.98 -0.71 -21.80
CA LYS A 24 -16.91 0.39 -21.53
C LYS A 24 -16.49 1.31 -20.39
N VAL A 25 -15.62 0.86 -19.49
CA VAL A 25 -15.25 1.63 -18.30
C VAL A 25 -13.80 2.07 -18.36
N TYR A 26 -12.85 1.13 -18.33
CA TYR A 26 -11.44 1.45 -18.29
C TYR A 26 -10.60 0.56 -19.23
N PRO A 27 -10.24 1.05 -20.44
CA PRO A 27 -9.53 0.27 -21.45
C PRO A 27 -8.19 -0.33 -21.01
N VAL A 28 -7.49 0.32 -20.07
CA VAL A 28 -6.25 -0.19 -19.46
C VAL A 28 -6.48 -1.52 -18.74
N ASN A 29 -7.73 -1.80 -18.34
CA ASN A 29 -8.14 -3.06 -17.75
C ASN A 29 -7.28 -3.39 -16.51
N LYS A 30 -7.16 -2.43 -15.59
CA LYS A 30 -6.53 -2.59 -14.27
C LYS A 30 -7.43 -1.97 -13.21
N VAL A 31 -7.23 -2.36 -11.95
CA VAL A 31 -7.87 -1.73 -10.78
C VAL A 31 -6.78 -1.20 -9.84
N PRO A 32 -7.07 -0.15 -9.04
CA PRO A 32 -8.30 0.64 -9.04
C PRO A 32 -8.45 1.56 -10.28
N SER A 33 -9.70 1.91 -10.59
CA SER A 33 -10.05 3.10 -11.38
C SER A 33 -11.20 3.83 -10.69
N LEU A 34 -11.27 5.14 -10.86
CA LEU A 34 -12.29 6.02 -10.28
C LEU A 34 -13.06 6.71 -11.39
N GLU A 35 -14.39 6.66 -11.30
CA GLU A 35 -15.30 7.50 -12.07
C GLU A 35 -15.71 8.71 -11.23
N HIS A 36 -15.36 9.90 -11.68
CA HIS A 36 -15.80 11.14 -11.05
C HIS A 36 -15.90 12.26 -12.10
N ASN A 37 -16.94 13.09 -12.05
CA ASN A 37 -17.18 14.17 -13.00
C ASN A 37 -17.15 13.72 -14.47
N GLY A 38 -17.73 12.55 -14.77
CA GLY A 38 -17.79 12.00 -16.13
C GLY A 38 -16.44 11.54 -16.69
N LYS A 39 -15.40 11.46 -15.86
CA LYS A 39 -14.07 11.00 -16.26
C LYS A 39 -13.68 9.74 -15.47
N ILE A 40 -13.10 8.78 -16.19
CA ILE A 40 -12.44 7.61 -15.59
C ILE A 40 -10.94 7.88 -15.48
N THR A 41 -10.39 7.71 -14.28
CA THR A 41 -8.96 7.86 -13.99
C THR A 41 -8.45 6.59 -13.31
N GLY A 42 -7.23 6.15 -13.64
CA GLY A 42 -6.55 5.03 -12.98
C GLY A 42 -5.30 5.50 -12.25
N GLU A 43 -4.37 4.57 -12.01
CA GLU A 43 -3.14 4.78 -11.22
C GLU A 43 -3.39 5.07 -9.74
N SER A 44 -3.14 4.08 -8.89
CA SER A 44 -3.53 4.13 -7.47
C SER A 44 -2.96 5.34 -6.71
N LEU A 45 -1.71 5.76 -6.98
CA LEU A 45 -1.10 6.93 -6.35
C LEU A 45 -1.74 8.24 -6.80
N ASP A 46 -2.09 8.35 -8.09
CA ASP A 46 -2.80 9.51 -8.61
C ASP A 46 -4.22 9.58 -8.04
N LEU A 47 -4.88 8.43 -7.85
CA LEU A 47 -6.20 8.36 -7.26
C LEU A 47 -6.23 8.80 -5.80
N ILE A 48 -5.28 8.37 -4.97
CA ILE A 48 -5.27 8.83 -3.57
C ILE A 48 -4.95 10.33 -3.46
N LYS A 49 -4.10 10.87 -4.35
CA LYS A 49 -3.86 12.33 -4.47
C LYS A 49 -5.11 13.06 -4.95
N TYR A 50 -5.82 12.50 -5.92
CA TYR A 50 -7.04 13.07 -6.47
C TYR A 50 -8.14 13.14 -5.41
N VAL A 51 -8.34 12.04 -4.66
CA VAL A 51 -9.34 11.99 -3.59
C VAL A 51 -9.04 13.03 -2.51
N ASP A 52 -7.78 13.12 -2.05
CA ASP A 52 -7.35 14.11 -1.05
C ASP A 52 -7.59 15.56 -1.49
N SER A 53 -7.41 15.86 -2.78
CA SER A 53 -7.51 17.23 -3.31
C SER A 53 -8.90 17.65 -3.82
N ASN A 54 -9.81 16.70 -4.07
CA ASN A 54 -11.10 16.98 -4.73
C ASN A 54 -12.32 16.62 -3.89
N PHE A 55 -12.15 15.99 -2.74
CA PHE A 55 -13.24 15.62 -1.83
C PHE A 55 -13.06 16.27 -0.46
N GLU A 56 -14.15 16.47 0.26
CA GLU A 56 -14.09 17.00 1.61
C GLU A 56 -13.49 15.97 2.60
N GLY A 57 -12.84 16.47 3.64
CA GLY A 57 -12.27 15.64 4.69
C GLY A 57 -10.96 16.20 5.26
N PRO A 58 -10.38 15.52 6.26
CA PRO A 58 -9.06 15.85 6.74
C PRO A 58 -8.01 15.61 5.65
N SER A 59 -7.13 16.57 5.43
CA SER A 59 -5.98 16.44 4.53
C SER A 59 -5.06 15.31 5.00
N LEU A 60 -4.63 14.48 4.06
CA LEU A 60 -3.66 13.39 4.24
C LEU A 60 -2.30 13.75 3.62
N VAL A 61 -2.14 14.99 3.15
CA VAL A 61 -0.86 15.56 2.72
C VAL A 61 -0.33 16.50 3.82
N PRO A 62 0.93 16.33 4.27
CA PRO A 62 1.54 17.21 5.26
C PRO A 62 1.63 18.67 4.77
N ASN A 63 1.37 19.61 5.69
CA ASN A 63 1.54 21.04 5.44
C ASN A 63 3.02 21.48 5.49
N ASP A 64 3.84 20.79 6.28
CA ASP A 64 5.26 21.08 6.41
C ASP A 64 6.01 20.77 5.09
N PRO A 65 6.79 21.71 4.53
CA PRO A 65 7.47 21.52 3.25
C PRO A 65 8.44 20.33 3.21
N ASP A 66 9.17 20.06 4.30
CA ASP A 66 10.12 18.96 4.37
C ASP A 66 9.41 17.61 4.43
N LYS A 67 8.31 17.54 5.18
CA LYS A 67 7.45 16.34 5.23
C LYS A 67 6.74 16.08 3.91
N LYS A 68 6.33 17.13 3.21
CA LYS A 68 5.77 17.03 1.85
C LYS A 68 6.81 16.51 0.86
N ARG A 69 8.07 16.96 0.95
CA ARG A 69 9.17 16.42 0.16
C ARG A 69 9.38 14.92 0.44
N THR A 70 9.35 14.51 1.71
CA THR A 70 9.46 13.07 2.06
C THR A 70 8.32 12.25 1.46
N LEU A 71 7.09 12.76 1.46
CA LEU A 71 5.96 12.09 0.80
C LEU A 71 6.22 11.87 -0.70
N GLU A 72 6.73 12.87 -1.42
CA GLU A 72 7.05 12.71 -2.85
C GLU A 72 8.26 11.79 -3.10
N GLU A 73 9.27 11.82 -2.22
CA GLU A 73 10.41 10.88 -2.25
C GLU A 73 9.92 9.42 -2.09
N LEU A 74 9.02 9.17 -1.14
CA LEU A 74 8.41 7.87 -0.90
C LEU A 74 7.57 7.42 -2.10
N PHE A 75 6.75 8.30 -2.67
CA PHE A 75 6.00 7.96 -3.89
C PHE A 75 6.91 7.59 -5.07
N SER A 76 8.01 8.32 -5.24
CA SER A 76 9.00 8.02 -6.27
C SER A 76 9.72 6.69 -6.04
N TYR A 77 9.80 6.22 -4.79
CA TYR A 77 10.43 4.95 -4.42
C TYR A 77 9.48 3.74 -4.41
N ALA A 78 8.16 3.96 -4.43
CA ALA A 78 7.16 2.91 -4.26
C ALA A 78 7.33 1.73 -5.25
N ASP A 79 7.57 2.01 -6.53
CA ASP A 79 7.77 0.96 -7.55
C ASP A 79 9.04 0.15 -7.30
N LYS A 80 10.14 0.82 -6.89
CA LYS A 80 11.39 0.15 -6.54
C LYS A 80 11.21 -0.72 -5.30
N PHE A 81 10.50 -0.22 -4.29
CA PHE A 81 10.14 -0.97 -3.08
C PHE A 81 9.39 -2.26 -3.44
N MET A 82 8.32 -2.15 -4.24
CA MET A 82 7.56 -3.32 -4.70
C MET A 82 8.43 -4.29 -5.51
N GLY A 83 9.27 -3.77 -6.40
CA GLY A 83 10.18 -4.58 -7.22
C GLY A 83 11.12 -5.45 -6.37
N MET A 84 11.73 -4.88 -5.34
CA MET A 84 12.59 -5.62 -4.39
C MET A 84 11.81 -6.69 -3.62
N LEU A 85 10.60 -6.36 -3.17
CA LEU A 85 9.74 -7.32 -2.48
C LEU A 85 9.36 -8.51 -3.37
N TYR A 86 8.95 -8.29 -4.63
CA TYR A 86 8.64 -9.40 -5.53
C TYR A 86 9.90 -10.18 -5.97
N ALA A 87 11.05 -9.51 -6.12
CA ALA A 87 12.32 -10.18 -6.43
C ALA A 87 12.73 -11.16 -5.33
N SER A 88 12.39 -10.86 -4.08
CA SER A 88 12.68 -11.73 -2.93
C SER A 88 12.09 -13.13 -3.03
N PHE A 89 10.98 -13.32 -3.77
CA PHE A 89 10.32 -14.62 -3.90
C PHE A 89 11.16 -15.66 -4.66
N LYS A 90 12.06 -15.20 -5.52
CA LYS A 90 12.96 -16.05 -6.32
C LYS A 90 14.43 -15.89 -5.93
N GLY A 91 14.71 -14.99 -4.99
CA GLY A 91 16.04 -14.63 -4.55
C GLY A 91 16.25 -14.94 -3.07
N ASP A 92 17.08 -14.12 -2.43
CA ASP A 92 17.31 -14.15 -0.99
C ASP A 92 16.39 -13.11 -0.31
N PRO A 93 15.41 -13.53 0.51
CA PRO A 93 14.54 -12.63 1.24
C PRO A 93 15.27 -11.65 2.16
N GLU A 94 16.34 -12.08 2.82
CA GLU A 94 17.08 -11.23 3.75
C GLU A 94 17.78 -10.07 3.02
N LYS A 95 18.26 -10.33 1.81
CA LYS A 95 18.92 -9.33 0.98
C LYS A 95 17.93 -8.42 0.27
N GLU A 96 17.00 -8.99 -0.50
CA GLU A 96 16.13 -8.22 -1.40
C GLU A 96 15.00 -7.54 -0.62
N ALA A 97 14.21 -8.31 0.13
CA ALA A 97 13.15 -7.73 0.96
C ALA A 97 13.73 -6.96 2.15
N GLY A 98 14.84 -7.43 2.72
CA GLY A 98 15.50 -6.70 3.81
C GLY A 98 15.98 -5.30 3.42
N ALA A 99 16.49 -5.10 2.20
CA ALA A 99 16.83 -3.76 1.71
C ALA A 99 15.59 -2.85 1.59
N ALA A 100 14.46 -3.40 1.14
CA ALA A 100 13.19 -2.67 1.05
C ALA A 100 12.67 -2.24 2.43
N PHE A 101 12.68 -3.15 3.41
CA PHE A 101 12.23 -2.84 4.77
C PHE A 101 13.21 -1.97 5.54
N ASN A 102 14.53 -2.07 5.27
CA ASN A 102 15.52 -1.12 5.81
C ASN A 102 15.27 0.30 5.33
N TYR A 103 14.90 0.48 4.06
CA TYR A 103 14.53 1.80 3.54
C TYR A 103 13.32 2.39 4.28
N LEU A 104 12.29 1.59 4.58
CA LEU A 104 11.16 2.05 5.38
C LEU A 104 11.53 2.34 6.83
N GLU A 105 12.34 1.48 7.45
CA GLU A 105 12.86 1.72 8.80
C GLU A 105 13.62 3.05 8.88
N ASP A 106 14.47 3.36 7.89
CA ASP A 106 15.22 4.61 7.84
C ASP A 106 14.32 5.82 7.55
N ALA A 107 13.30 5.67 6.70
CA ALA A 107 12.30 6.70 6.47
C ALA A 107 11.53 7.03 7.76
N LEU A 108 11.14 6.02 8.54
CA LEU A 108 10.45 6.18 9.82
C LEU A 108 11.35 6.75 10.94
N LYS A 109 12.67 6.67 10.80
CA LYS A 109 13.62 7.35 11.70
C LYS A 109 13.84 8.82 11.37
N LYS A 110 13.45 9.27 10.17
CA LYS A 110 13.67 10.65 9.71
C LYS A 110 13.00 11.69 10.60
N TYR A 111 11.89 11.32 11.24
CA TYR A 111 11.13 12.19 12.13
C TYR A 111 10.91 11.53 13.48
N ASP A 112 11.22 12.25 14.56
CA ASP A 112 11.02 11.77 15.93
C ASP A 112 9.69 12.25 16.54
N ASP A 113 8.84 12.91 15.76
CA ASP A 113 7.61 13.56 16.24
C ASP A 113 6.34 12.71 16.07
N GLY A 114 6.47 11.46 15.60
CA GLY A 114 5.42 10.45 15.63
C GLY A 114 5.74 9.18 14.85
N PRO A 115 4.75 8.29 14.72
CA PRO A 115 4.99 6.93 14.26
C PRO A 115 4.81 6.72 12.75
N PHE A 116 4.33 7.72 12.01
CA PHE A 116 4.02 7.62 10.58
C PHE A 116 5.19 8.03 9.70
N LEU A 117 5.12 7.73 8.40
CA LEU A 117 6.21 7.98 7.46
C LEU A 117 6.62 9.46 7.37
N PRO A 118 5.68 10.44 7.31
CA PRO A 118 6.02 11.85 7.49
C PRO A 118 5.94 12.31 8.95
N GLY A 119 6.18 11.41 9.92
CA GLY A 119 6.27 11.72 11.35
C GLY A 119 4.93 11.65 12.08
N ARG A 120 4.48 12.78 12.63
CA ARG A 120 3.29 12.84 13.51
C ARG A 120 1.98 12.30 12.93
N ASP A 121 1.62 12.70 11.72
CA ASP A 121 0.26 12.53 11.20
C ASP A 121 0.19 11.45 10.13
N PHE A 122 -0.87 10.64 10.16
CA PHE A 122 -1.17 9.65 9.14
C PHE A 122 -1.40 10.32 7.78
N SER A 123 -0.81 9.76 6.73
CA SER A 123 -0.72 10.41 5.43
C SER A 123 -0.94 9.49 4.24
N LEU A 124 -0.99 10.06 3.04
CA LEU A 124 -1.00 9.30 1.79
C LEU A 124 0.25 8.42 1.61
N ALA A 125 1.39 8.79 2.21
CA ALA A 125 2.58 7.94 2.17
C ALA A 125 2.34 6.62 2.93
N ASP A 126 1.69 6.68 4.09
CA ASP A 126 1.37 5.47 4.85
C ASP A 126 0.38 4.58 4.09
N ILE A 127 -0.64 5.19 3.49
CA ILE A 127 -1.65 4.53 2.64
C ILE A 127 -1.01 3.81 1.45
N ALA A 128 0.01 4.41 0.82
CA ALA A 128 0.67 3.83 -0.34
C ALA A 128 1.45 2.53 0.00
N TYR A 129 2.02 2.44 1.21
CA TYR A 129 2.91 1.35 1.58
C TYR A 129 2.23 0.24 2.38
N ILE A 130 1.28 0.56 3.26
CA ILE A 130 0.71 -0.44 4.18
C ILE A 130 0.06 -1.64 3.50
N PRO A 131 -0.63 -1.54 2.33
CA PRO A 131 -1.20 -2.70 1.68
C PRO A 131 -0.13 -3.73 1.28
N PHE A 132 1.06 -3.26 0.91
CA PHE A 132 2.18 -4.13 0.56
C PHE A 132 2.85 -4.69 1.80
N VAL A 133 3.18 -3.84 2.78
CA VAL A 133 3.81 -4.31 4.03
C VAL A 133 2.97 -5.39 4.70
N GLU A 134 1.65 -5.20 4.80
CA GLU A 134 0.71 -6.19 5.34
C GLU A 134 0.82 -7.54 4.63
N ARG A 135 0.70 -7.55 3.29
CA ARG A 135 0.68 -8.80 2.52
C ARG A 135 2.02 -9.52 2.54
N PHE A 136 3.11 -8.77 2.41
CA PHE A 136 4.45 -9.33 2.40
C PHE A 136 4.92 -9.76 3.78
N GLN A 137 4.49 -9.11 4.87
CA GLN A 137 4.73 -9.58 6.23
C GLN A 137 4.21 -11.01 6.41
N ILE A 138 2.94 -11.24 6.03
CA ILE A 138 2.30 -12.55 6.13
C ILE A 138 3.05 -13.57 5.27
N PHE A 139 3.23 -13.25 3.99
CA PHE A 139 3.81 -14.20 3.04
C PHE A 139 5.26 -14.57 3.34
N LEU A 140 6.12 -13.58 3.65
CA LEU A 140 7.53 -13.80 3.96
C LEU A 140 7.70 -14.56 5.28
N SER A 141 6.87 -14.27 6.29
CA SER A 141 6.88 -15.03 7.54
C SER A 141 6.46 -16.48 7.33
N GLU A 142 5.36 -16.72 6.61
CA GLU A 142 4.82 -18.08 6.43
C GLU A 142 5.68 -18.95 5.53
N VAL A 143 6.16 -18.41 4.41
CA VAL A 143 6.85 -19.19 3.36
C VAL A 143 8.36 -19.20 3.55
N PHE A 144 8.96 -18.09 3.95
CA PHE A 144 10.41 -17.93 4.03
C PHE A 144 10.94 -17.86 5.47
N LYS A 145 10.07 -17.89 6.48
CA LYS A 145 10.43 -17.72 7.90
C LYS A 145 11.20 -16.41 8.15
N TYR A 146 10.95 -15.41 7.32
CA TYR A 146 11.58 -14.11 7.41
C TYR A 146 10.69 -13.13 8.19
N ASP A 147 11.19 -12.68 9.33
CA ASP A 147 10.52 -11.66 10.13
C ASP A 147 10.94 -10.25 9.68
N ILE A 148 10.01 -9.53 9.06
CA ILE A 148 10.28 -8.20 8.52
C ILE A 148 10.54 -7.16 9.61
N ILE A 149 10.12 -7.40 10.85
CA ILE A 149 10.31 -6.43 11.95
C ILE A 149 11.55 -6.72 12.81
N ALA A 150 12.22 -7.85 12.60
CA ALA A 150 13.47 -8.17 13.27
C ALA A 150 14.54 -7.10 12.95
N GLY A 151 15.01 -6.40 13.99
CA GLY A 151 15.96 -5.28 13.85
C GLY A 151 15.36 -3.98 13.30
N ARG A 152 14.02 -3.89 13.16
CA ARG A 152 13.30 -2.73 12.61
C ARG A 152 12.19 -2.24 13.55
N PRO A 153 12.56 -1.67 14.72
CA PRO A 153 11.59 -1.29 15.73
C PRO A 153 10.65 -0.15 15.29
N LYS A 154 11.09 0.76 14.41
CA LYS A 154 10.21 1.83 13.93
C LYS A 154 9.17 1.26 12.96
N LEU A 155 9.56 0.33 12.09
CA LEU A 155 8.63 -0.40 11.24
C LEU A 155 7.61 -1.19 12.07
N ALA A 156 8.05 -1.85 13.15
CA ALA A 156 7.15 -2.55 14.07
C ALA A 156 6.10 -1.61 14.68
N ALA A 157 6.54 -0.47 15.21
CA ALA A 157 5.65 0.54 15.79
C ALA A 157 4.69 1.13 14.74
N TRP A 158 5.17 1.40 13.53
CA TRP A 158 4.35 1.89 12.42
C TRP A 158 3.23 0.90 12.05
N ILE A 159 3.54 -0.40 11.94
CA ILE A 159 2.53 -1.44 11.71
C ILE A 159 1.51 -1.47 12.85
N GLU A 160 1.97 -1.40 14.12
CA GLU A 160 1.07 -1.40 15.28
C GLU A 160 0.11 -0.21 15.25
N GLU A 161 0.62 1.00 15.03
CA GLU A 161 -0.18 2.23 15.00
C GLU A 161 -1.18 2.23 13.84
N LEU A 162 -0.77 1.77 12.66
CA LEU A 162 -1.71 1.65 11.54
C LEU A 162 -2.84 0.67 11.83
N ASN A 163 -2.56 -0.45 12.49
CA ASN A 163 -3.61 -1.41 12.90
C ASN A 163 -4.59 -0.84 13.94
N LYS A 164 -4.33 0.33 14.54
CA LYS A 164 -5.29 1.03 15.40
C LYS A 164 -6.32 1.84 14.59
N ILE A 165 -6.03 2.18 13.33
CA ILE A 165 -6.89 2.99 12.46
C ILE A 165 -8.07 2.15 11.93
N ASP A 166 -9.30 2.52 12.31
CA ASP A 166 -10.52 1.82 11.89
C ASP A 166 -10.69 1.76 10.36
N ALA A 167 -10.41 2.86 9.67
CA ALA A 167 -10.49 2.92 8.21
C ALA A 167 -9.54 1.92 7.53
N TYR A 168 -8.35 1.68 8.09
CA TYR A 168 -7.43 0.68 7.55
C TYR A 168 -7.91 -0.73 7.88
N LYS A 169 -8.26 -1.02 9.14
CA LYS A 169 -8.75 -2.34 9.58
C LYS A 169 -9.90 -2.85 8.71
N GLN A 170 -10.84 -1.99 8.32
CA GLN A 170 -11.99 -2.34 7.48
C GLN A 170 -11.60 -2.84 6.07
N THR A 171 -10.40 -2.49 5.58
CA THR A 171 -9.93 -2.89 4.23
C THR A 171 -9.19 -4.24 4.22
N LYS A 172 -8.83 -4.75 5.40
CA LYS A 172 -8.16 -6.06 5.60
C LYS A 172 -9.16 -7.20 5.43
N THR A 173 -9.57 -7.41 4.19
CA THR A 173 -10.66 -8.33 3.81
C THR A 173 -10.16 -9.69 3.34
N VAL A 174 -8.86 -9.84 3.11
CA VAL A 174 -8.26 -11.08 2.60
C VAL A 174 -7.86 -11.96 3.78
N ASP A 175 -8.31 -13.22 3.77
CA ASP A 175 -7.87 -14.21 4.74
C ASP A 175 -6.36 -14.51 4.57
N PRO A 176 -5.56 -14.52 5.66
CA PRO A 176 -4.11 -14.75 5.56
C PRO A 176 -3.72 -16.06 4.87
N LYS A 177 -4.47 -17.15 5.05
CA LYS A 177 -4.16 -18.43 4.39
C LYS A 177 -4.44 -18.35 2.91
N GLN A 178 -5.58 -17.77 2.51
CA GLN A 178 -5.92 -17.55 1.10
C GLN A 178 -4.88 -16.65 0.40
N LEU A 179 -4.37 -15.62 1.09
CA LEU A 179 -3.29 -14.79 0.56
C LEU A 179 -2.04 -15.60 0.26
N VAL A 180 -1.61 -16.46 1.21
CA VAL A 180 -0.41 -17.28 1.05
C VAL A 180 -0.57 -18.29 -0.09
N GLU A 181 -1.72 -18.97 -0.17
CA GLU A 181 -2.05 -19.89 -1.26
C GLU A 181 -2.01 -19.19 -2.62
N TYR A 182 -2.70 -18.05 -2.73
CA TYR A 182 -2.71 -17.26 -3.96
C TYR A 182 -1.30 -16.81 -4.39
N TYR A 183 -0.45 -16.36 -3.46
CA TYR A 183 0.91 -15.92 -3.79
C TYR A 183 1.80 -17.10 -4.20
N LYS A 184 1.63 -18.26 -3.56
CA LYS A 184 2.32 -19.50 -3.94
C LYS A 184 1.98 -19.89 -5.38
N GLU A 185 0.70 -20.02 -5.71
CA GLU A 185 0.23 -20.36 -7.06
C GLU A 185 0.73 -19.34 -8.10
N ARG A 186 0.67 -18.05 -7.76
CA ARG A 186 0.98 -16.98 -8.72
C ARG A 186 2.47 -16.79 -8.97
N PHE A 187 3.32 -16.99 -7.96
CA PHE A 187 4.72 -16.55 -8.00
C PHE A 187 5.76 -17.65 -7.77
N MET A 188 5.40 -18.75 -7.09
CA MET A 188 6.38 -19.76 -6.64
C MET A 188 6.50 -20.98 -7.55
N ALA A 189 5.78 -21.03 -8.68
CA ALA A 189 5.79 -22.18 -9.60
C ALA A 189 5.59 -23.53 -8.89
N LEU A 190 4.60 -23.58 -7.99
CA LEU A 190 4.10 -24.80 -7.38
C LEU A 190 3.01 -25.44 -8.25
#